data_AF-A0A316MQK0-F1
#
_entry.id   AF-A0A316MQK0-F1
#
_cell.length_a   1.000
_cell.length_b   1.000
_cell.length_c   1.000
_cell.angle_alpha   90.00
_cell.angle_beta   90.00
_cell.angle_gamma   90.00
#
_symmetry.space_group_name_H-M   'P 1'
#
loop_
_entity.id
_entity.type
_entity.pdbx_description
1 polymer ?
#
loop_
_entity_poly.entity_id
_entity_poly.type
_entity_poly.pdbx_seq_one_letter_code
_entity_poly.pdbx_strand_id
1 'polypeptide(L)'
;MKRTLKFDDEWKAAIALLPQKMQQQLTEAIIRYQQTGEETQLPPVAAALFMVIKCTVDRRAAVAARQRERRNKKAASKPAAETREEKTLRIGITLKQNRRLLRVMARTFNIAHTDIKTAIDKVIAELNQSGTEVNDTQTFLTYLKPHIRSLHDNRRKITA
;
A
#
# COMPACT_ATOMS: atom_id res chain seq x y z
N MET A 1 -16.60 -14.65 18.04
CA MET A 1 -17.57 -14.03 17.10
C MET A 1 -17.97 -15.06 16.05
N LYS A 2 -19.24 -15.48 16.01
CA LYS A 2 -19.75 -16.37 14.94
C LYS A 2 -19.59 -15.61 13.62
N ARG A 3 -18.83 -16.15 12.67
CA ARG A 3 -18.71 -15.57 11.33
C ARG A 3 -20.10 -15.65 10.69
N THR A 4 -20.80 -14.53 10.56
CA THR A 4 -22.05 -14.46 9.81
C THR A 4 -21.75 -14.87 8.38
N LEU A 5 -22.35 -15.97 7.92
CA LEU A 5 -22.18 -16.43 6.56
C LEU A 5 -22.75 -15.37 5.62
N LYS A 6 -21.90 -14.81 4.76
CA LYS A 6 -22.33 -13.87 3.72
C LYS A 6 -22.96 -14.67 2.58
N PHE A 7 -24.24 -14.94 2.76
CA PHE A 7 -25.13 -15.42 1.72
C PHE A 7 -25.64 -14.22 0.92
N ASP A 8 -25.62 -14.29 -0.42
CA ASP A 8 -26.21 -13.21 -1.22
C ASP A 8 -27.70 -13.14 -0.96
N ASP A 9 -28.24 -11.93 -0.95
CA ASP A 9 -29.66 -11.74 -0.69
C ASP A 9 -30.52 -12.39 -1.78
N GLU A 10 -30.01 -12.47 -3.02
CA GLU A 10 -30.62 -13.23 -4.12
C GLU A 10 -30.71 -14.73 -3.80
N TRP A 11 -29.64 -15.32 -3.27
CA TRP A 11 -29.64 -16.74 -2.88
C TRP A 11 -30.54 -16.98 -1.67
N LYS A 12 -30.59 -16.06 -0.70
CA LYS A 12 -31.51 -16.17 0.44
C LYS A 12 -32.96 -16.14 -0.03
N ALA A 13 -33.28 -15.23 -0.94
CA ALA A 13 -34.61 -15.12 -1.53
C ALA A 13 -34.99 -16.39 -2.30
N ALA A 14 -34.09 -16.91 -3.14
CA ALA A 14 -34.33 -18.15 -3.88
C ALA A 14 -34.54 -19.36 -2.95
N ILE A 15 -33.73 -19.49 -1.90
CA ILE A 15 -33.87 -20.56 -0.90
C ILE A 15 -35.17 -20.42 -0.10
N ALA A 16 -35.62 -19.20 0.18
CA ALA A 16 -36.88 -18.94 0.89
C ALA A 16 -38.13 -19.33 0.09
N LEU A 17 -38.03 -19.46 -1.24
CA LEU A 17 -39.12 -19.95 -2.10
C LEU A 17 -39.26 -21.48 -2.10
N LEU A 18 -38.29 -22.21 -1.53
CA LEU A 18 -38.32 -23.66 -1.47
C LEU A 18 -39.24 -24.16 -0.34
N PRO A 19 -39.77 -25.39 -0.46
CA PRO A 19 -40.46 -26.05 0.65
C PRO A 19 -39.57 -26.10 1.90
N GLN A 20 -40.15 -25.85 3.08
CA GLN A 20 -39.42 -25.68 4.34
C GLN A 20 -38.42 -26.80 4.65
N LYS A 21 -38.77 -28.05 4.35
CA LYS A 21 -37.88 -29.21 4.52
C LYS A 21 -36.63 -29.12 3.63
N MET A 22 -36.79 -28.72 2.37
CA MET A 22 -35.67 -28.54 1.44
C MET A 22 -34.83 -27.32 1.81
N GLN A 23 -35.48 -26.24 2.26
CA GLN A 23 -34.81 -25.04 2.74
C GLN A 23 -33.81 -25.37 3.86
N GLN A 24 -34.26 -26.12 4.87
CA GLN A 24 -33.42 -26.56 5.98
C GLN A 24 -32.26 -27.44 5.51
N GLN A 25 -32.56 -28.50 4.74
CA GLN A 25 -31.54 -29.43 4.22
C GLN A 25 -30.45 -28.71 3.41
N LEU A 26 -30.86 -27.80 2.51
CA LEU A 26 -29.93 -27.08 1.65
C LEU A 26 -29.09 -26.08 2.46
N THR A 27 -29.70 -25.38 3.41
CA THR A 27 -29.00 -24.42 4.28
C THR A 27 -27.95 -25.12 5.13
N GLU A 28 -28.32 -26.22 5.78
CA GLU A 28 -27.38 -27.01 6.60
C GLU A 28 -26.23 -27.58 5.78
N ALA A 29 -26.50 -28.09 4.58
CA ALA A 29 -25.47 -28.60 3.68
C ALA A 29 -24.48 -27.50 3.27
N ILE A 30 -24.95 -26.30 2.95
CA ILE A 30 -24.07 -25.19 2.57
C ILE A 30 -23.23 -24.72 3.77
N ILE A 31 -23.84 -24.62 4.95
CA ILE A 31 -23.12 -24.27 6.18
C ILE A 31 -22.00 -25.28 6.44
N ARG A 32 -22.31 -26.58 6.40
CA ARG A 32 -21.33 -27.64 6.63
C ARG A 32 -20.22 -27.58 5.59
N TYR A 33 -20.55 -27.49 4.31
CA TYR A 33 -19.58 -27.40 3.23
C TYR A 33 -18.64 -26.19 3.39
N GLN A 34 -19.15 -25.03 3.77
CA GLN A 34 -18.33 -23.84 4.01
C GLN A 34 -17.39 -23.98 5.22
N GLN A 35 -17.74 -24.82 6.19
CA GLN A 35 -16.96 -25.04 7.40
C GLN A 35 -15.92 -26.15 7.23
N THR A 36 -16.30 -27.28 6.60
CA THR A 36 -15.48 -28.50 6.55
C THR A 36 -14.98 -28.85 5.14
N GLY A 37 -15.62 -28.32 4.10
CA GLY A 37 -15.38 -28.73 2.70
C GLY A 37 -16.04 -30.05 2.32
N GLU A 38 -16.80 -30.67 3.23
CA GLU A 38 -17.47 -31.95 2.98
C GLU A 38 -18.87 -31.74 2.40
N GLU A 39 -19.23 -32.55 1.41
CA GLU A 39 -20.56 -32.58 0.84
C GLU A 39 -21.50 -33.43 1.69
N THR A 40 -22.72 -32.93 1.93
CA THR A 40 -23.77 -33.68 2.61
C THR A 40 -24.58 -34.49 1.60
N GLN A 41 -24.92 -35.73 1.93
CA GLN A 41 -25.85 -36.52 1.13
C GLN A 41 -27.25 -35.89 1.18
N LEU A 42 -27.75 -35.47 0.01
CA LEU A 42 -29.02 -34.77 -0.14
C LEU A 42 -29.96 -35.53 -1.08
N PRO A 43 -31.29 -35.35 -0.95
CA PRO A 43 -32.23 -35.81 -1.97
C PRO A 43 -31.90 -35.22 -3.35
N PRO A 44 -32.24 -35.89 -4.46
CA PRO A 44 -31.75 -35.52 -5.80
C PRO A 44 -31.95 -34.05 -6.18
N VAL A 45 -33.12 -33.48 -5.89
CA VAL A 45 -33.43 -32.07 -6.20
C VAL A 45 -32.58 -31.10 -5.36
N ALA A 46 -32.42 -31.38 -4.06
CA ALA A 46 -31.61 -30.55 -3.18
C ALA A 46 -30.11 -30.68 -3.51
N ALA A 47 -29.65 -31.87 -3.91
CA ALA A 47 -28.29 -32.10 -4.38
C ALA A 47 -27.99 -31.28 -5.66
N ALA A 48 -28.91 -31.27 -6.62
CA ALA A 48 -28.77 -30.47 -7.83
C ALA A 48 -28.67 -28.96 -7.53
N LEU A 49 -29.55 -28.44 -6.66
CA LEU A 49 -29.50 -27.05 -6.20
C LEU A 49 -28.20 -26.73 -5.46
N PHE A 50 -27.77 -27.65 -4.59
CA PHE A 50 -26.50 -27.51 -3.86
C PHE A 50 -25.32 -27.40 -4.83
N MET A 51 -25.25 -28.22 -5.89
CA MET A 51 -24.17 -28.16 -6.88
C MET A 51 -24.07 -26.80 -7.57
N VAL A 52 -25.21 -26.17 -7.91
CA VAL A 52 -25.23 -24.82 -8.51
C VAL A 52 -24.68 -23.79 -7.52
N ILE A 53 -25.10 -23.86 -6.25
CA ILE A 53 -24.65 -22.94 -5.21
C ILE A 53 -23.16 -23.17 -4.89
N LYS A 54 -22.72 -24.43 -4.84
CA LYS A 54 -21.35 -24.86 -4.55
C LYS A 54 -20.33 -24.14 -5.44
N CYS A 55 -20.62 -24.01 -6.74
CA CYS A 55 -19.75 -23.28 -7.67
C CYS A 55 -19.50 -21.82 -7.22
N THR A 56 -20.52 -21.13 -6.73
CA THR A 56 -20.37 -19.75 -6.23
C THR A 56 -19.62 -19.69 -4.91
N VAL A 57 -19.84 -20.64 -4.01
CA VAL A 57 -19.11 -20.77 -2.74
C VAL A 57 -17.63 -21.02 -2.99
N ASP A 58 -17.29 -21.96 -3.87
CA ASP A 58 -15.91 -22.29 -4.23
C ASP A 58 -15.17 -21.12 -4.84
N ARG A 59 -15.82 -20.42 -5.79
CA ARG A 59 -15.27 -19.21 -6.40
C ARG A 59 -14.94 -18.15 -5.35
N ARG A 60 -15.83 -17.93 -4.37
CA ARG A 60 -15.60 -16.97 -3.27
C ARG A 60 -14.45 -17.39 -2.39
N ALA A 61 -14.37 -18.67 -2.03
CA ALA A 61 -13.28 -19.22 -1.24
C ALA A 61 -11.93 -19.01 -1.94
N ALA A 62 -11.85 -19.28 -3.24
CA ALA A 62 -10.66 -19.06 -4.06
C ALA A 62 -10.26 -17.59 -4.14
N VAL A 63 -11.21 -16.67 -4.34
CA VAL A 63 -10.95 -15.22 -4.36
C VAL A 63 -10.43 -14.74 -3.00
N ALA A 64 -11.06 -15.18 -1.91
CA ALA A 64 -10.61 -14.84 -0.57
C ALA A 64 -9.21 -15.38 -0.27
N ALA A 65 -8.90 -16.62 -0.69
CA ALA A 65 -7.58 -17.22 -0.56
C ALA A 65 -6.52 -16.41 -1.32
N ARG A 66 -6.78 -16.06 -2.60
CA ARG A 66 -5.90 -15.19 -3.41
C ARG A 66 -5.71 -13.81 -2.77
N GLN A 67 -6.76 -13.23 -2.20
CA GLN A 67 -6.66 -11.94 -1.53
C GLN A 67 -5.80 -12.03 -0.26
N ARG A 68 -5.94 -13.11 0.52
CA ARG A 68 -5.07 -13.38 1.68
C ARG A 68 -3.62 -13.55 1.24
N GLU A 69 -3.37 -14.32 0.18
CA GLU A 69 -2.03 -14.50 -0.38
C GLU A 69 -1.41 -13.16 -0.80
N ARG A 70 -2.16 -12.30 -1.49
CA ARG A 70 -1.70 -10.94 -1.86
C ARG A 70 -1.36 -10.10 -0.62
N ARG A 71 -2.17 -10.17 0.44
CA ARG A 71 -1.89 -9.46 1.70
C ARG A 71 -0.65 -10.01 2.38
N ASN A 72 -0.48 -11.32 2.41
CA ASN A 72 0.70 -11.98 2.99
C ASN A 72 1.96 -11.62 2.21
N LYS A 73 1.91 -11.64 0.88
CA LYS A 73 3.02 -11.16 0.03
C LYS A 73 3.34 -9.70 0.31
N LYS A 74 2.34 -8.82 0.42
CA LYS A 74 2.54 -7.40 0.77
C LYS A 74 3.11 -7.21 2.18
N ALA A 75 2.72 -8.06 3.14
CA ALA A 75 3.22 -8.03 4.50
C ALA A 75 4.66 -8.55 4.58
N ALA A 76 4.97 -9.63 3.85
CA ALA A 76 6.32 -10.20 3.73
C ALA A 76 7.25 -9.30 2.92
N SER A 77 6.71 -8.55 1.96
CA SER A 77 7.41 -7.53 1.20
C SER A 77 7.33 -6.14 1.85
N LYS A 78 6.97 -6.04 3.14
CA LYS A 78 7.25 -4.80 3.87
C LYS A 78 8.77 -4.65 3.82
N PRO A 79 9.32 -3.63 3.16
CA PRO A 79 10.74 -3.36 3.29
C PRO A 79 11.03 -3.23 4.79
N ALA A 80 12.22 -3.69 5.21
CA ALA A 80 12.73 -3.35 6.52
C ALA A 80 12.51 -1.85 6.76
N ALA A 81 12.21 -1.45 7.99
CA ALA A 81 12.07 -0.03 8.30
C ALA A 81 13.30 0.68 7.75
N GLU A 82 13.10 1.57 6.76
CA GLU A 82 14.23 2.24 6.11
C GLU A 82 15.11 2.83 7.20
N THR A 83 16.40 2.55 7.08
CA THR A 83 17.35 3.16 8.00
C THR A 83 17.25 4.67 7.85
N ARG A 84 17.61 5.36 8.91
CA ARG A 84 17.59 6.81 8.96
C ARG A 84 18.42 7.45 7.84
N GLU A 85 19.55 6.84 7.51
CA GLU A 85 20.45 7.27 6.42
C GLU A 85 19.79 7.07 5.05
N GLU A 86 19.12 5.94 4.84
CA GLU A 86 18.36 5.64 3.62
C GLU A 86 17.23 6.66 3.41
N LYS A 87 16.55 7.08 4.49
CA LYS A 87 15.50 8.12 4.43
C LYS A 87 16.07 9.47 3.99
N THR A 88 17.16 9.92 4.61
CA THR A 88 17.83 11.18 4.25
C THR A 88 18.30 11.15 2.79
N LEU A 89 18.91 10.04 2.36
CA LEU A 89 19.36 9.84 1.00
C LEU A 89 18.19 9.88 -0.01
N ARG A 90 17.09 9.18 0.28
CA ARG A 90 15.89 9.17 -0.57
C ARG A 90 15.31 10.58 -0.73
N ILE A 91 15.19 11.35 0.35
CA ILE A 91 14.71 12.74 0.28
C ILE A 91 15.65 13.58 -0.59
N GLY A 92 16.96 13.48 -0.38
CA GLY A 92 17.95 14.19 -1.19
C GLY A 92 17.89 13.83 -2.67
N ILE A 93 17.79 12.54 -3.03
CA ILE A 93 17.62 12.08 -4.41
C ILE A 93 16.33 12.64 -5.03
N THR A 94 15.23 12.59 -4.29
CA THR A 94 13.93 13.13 -4.74
C THR A 94 14.04 14.62 -5.06
N LEU A 95 14.74 15.39 -4.22
CA LEU A 95 14.99 16.81 -4.46
C LEU A 95 15.88 17.06 -5.69
N LYS A 96 16.93 16.26 -5.88
CA LYS A 96 17.80 16.33 -7.08
C LYS A 96 17.06 16.03 -8.37
N GLN A 97 16.00 15.22 -8.32
CA GLN A 97 15.14 14.91 -9.47
C GLN A 97 14.03 15.95 -9.70
N ASN A 98 13.71 16.78 -8.70
CA ASN A 98 12.66 17.79 -8.78
C ASN A 98 13.08 19.01 -9.63
N ARG A 99 12.84 18.92 -10.94
CA ARG A 99 13.17 19.99 -11.91
C ARG A 99 12.50 21.33 -11.63
N ARG A 100 11.33 21.34 -10.99
CA ARG A 100 10.62 22.59 -10.64
C ARG A 100 11.36 23.30 -9.51
N LEU A 101 11.70 22.57 -8.45
CA LEU A 101 12.46 23.11 -7.32
C LEU A 101 13.81 23.67 -7.78
N LEU A 102 14.58 22.89 -8.55
CA LEU A 102 15.89 23.32 -9.04
C LEU A 102 15.81 24.63 -9.85
N ARG A 103 14.83 24.75 -10.76
CA ARG A 103 14.62 25.99 -11.52
C ARG A 103 14.28 27.18 -10.64
N VAL A 104 13.40 26.99 -9.65
CA VAL A 104 13.01 28.08 -8.74
C VAL A 104 14.23 28.53 -7.95
N MET A 105 14.97 27.61 -7.33
CA MET A 105 16.16 27.95 -6.55
C MET A 105 17.26 28.60 -7.40
N ALA A 106 17.50 28.08 -8.60
CA ALA A 106 18.48 28.64 -9.53
C ALA A 106 18.16 30.08 -9.94
N ARG A 107 16.88 30.38 -10.19
CA ARG A 107 16.43 31.73 -10.51
C ARG A 107 16.47 32.66 -9.31
N THR A 108 15.95 32.21 -8.17
CA THR A 108 15.88 33.03 -6.94
C THR A 108 17.26 33.41 -6.43
N PHE A 109 18.20 32.47 -6.47
CA PHE A 109 19.54 32.65 -5.90
C PHE A 109 20.62 32.84 -6.96
N ASN A 110 20.28 32.97 -8.25
CA ASN A 110 21.24 33.07 -9.35
C ASN A 110 22.41 32.06 -9.21
N ILE A 111 22.10 30.77 -9.09
CA ILE A 111 23.07 29.67 -8.91
C ILE A 111 22.82 28.58 -9.96
N ALA A 112 23.86 27.86 -10.40
CA ALA A 112 23.71 26.77 -11.35
C ALA A 112 23.02 25.54 -10.72
N HIS A 113 22.32 24.75 -11.53
CA HIS A 113 21.69 23.51 -11.07
C HIS A 113 22.70 22.52 -10.46
N THR A 114 23.93 22.52 -10.97
CA THR A 114 25.03 21.68 -10.47
C THR A 114 25.36 22.00 -9.03
N ASP A 115 25.49 23.28 -8.68
CA ASP A 115 25.86 23.69 -7.33
C ASP A 115 24.76 23.41 -6.31
N ILE A 116 23.49 23.53 -6.73
CA ILE A 116 22.33 23.14 -5.91
C ILE A 116 22.37 21.64 -5.60
N LYS A 117 22.70 20.80 -6.58
CA LYS A 117 22.85 19.34 -6.38
C LYS A 117 24.01 19.02 -5.46
N THR A 118 25.16 19.68 -5.62
CA THR A 118 26.32 19.54 -4.73
C THR A 118 25.97 19.97 -3.30
N ALA A 119 25.20 21.04 -3.13
CA ALA A 119 24.73 21.46 -1.80
C ALA A 119 23.80 20.41 -1.16
N ILE A 120 22.93 19.76 -1.95
CA ILE A 120 22.11 18.64 -1.48
C ILE A 120 23.00 17.49 -1.00
N ASP A 121 24.05 17.14 -1.75
CA ASP A 121 24.96 16.06 -1.36
C ASP A 121 25.74 16.36 -0.07
N LYS A 122 26.16 17.63 0.12
CA LYS A 122 26.78 18.10 1.37
C LYS A 122 25.82 17.97 2.56
N VAL A 123 24.57 18.42 2.40
CA VAL A 123 23.56 18.32 3.46
C VAL A 123 23.26 16.87 3.82
N ILE A 124 23.21 15.94 2.85
CA ILE A 124 23.06 14.51 3.13
C ILE A 124 24.22 14.02 4.01
N ALA A 125 25.46 14.34 3.65
CA ALA A 125 26.63 13.94 4.42
C ALA A 125 26.62 14.51 5.85
N GLU A 126 26.31 15.80 6.01
CA GLU A 126 26.21 16.47 7.31
C GLU A 126 25.10 15.88 8.20
N LEU A 127 23.93 15.61 7.63
CA LEU A 127 22.80 15.03 8.37
C LEU A 127 23.08 13.59 8.80
N ASN A 128 23.76 12.82 7.97
CA ASN A 128 24.18 11.46 8.31
C ASN A 128 25.27 11.47 9.39
N GLN A 129 26.27 12.35 9.29
CA GLN A 129 27.34 12.49 10.29
C GLN A 129 26.83 13.00 11.64
N SER A 130 25.91 13.97 11.63
CA SER A 130 25.45 14.67 12.85
C SER A 130 24.45 13.88 13.69
N GLY A 131 23.91 12.77 13.20
CA GLY A 131 22.86 12.11 13.96
C GLY A 131 21.57 12.95 14.03
N THR A 132 21.28 13.86 13.07
CA THR A 132 19.96 14.52 12.90
C THR A 132 18.92 13.73 12.07
N GLU A 133 17.74 13.44 12.62
CA GLU A 133 16.66 12.77 11.86
C GLU A 133 15.89 13.73 10.97
N VAL A 134 15.80 13.41 9.66
CA VAL A 134 14.99 14.17 8.70
C VAL A 134 13.93 13.27 8.10
N ASN A 135 12.68 13.53 8.47
CA ASN A 135 11.54 12.69 8.10
C ASN A 135 10.77 13.19 6.87
N ASP A 136 10.98 14.44 6.48
CA ASP A 136 10.22 15.07 5.42
C ASP A 136 11.08 16.07 4.61
N THR A 137 10.55 16.44 3.44
CA THR A 137 11.22 17.35 2.51
C THR A 137 11.35 18.77 3.06
N GLN A 138 10.38 19.25 3.83
CA GLN A 138 10.40 20.61 4.36
C GLN A 138 11.51 20.77 5.39
N THR A 139 11.67 19.78 6.27
CA THR A 139 12.76 19.69 7.23
C THR A 139 14.11 19.61 6.50
N PHE A 140 14.24 18.82 5.43
CA PHE A 140 15.48 18.83 4.65
C PHE A 140 15.81 20.22 4.07
N LEU A 141 14.79 20.94 3.58
CA LEU A 141 14.97 22.27 3.00
C LEU A 141 15.42 23.33 4.02
N THR A 142 15.16 23.16 5.32
CA THR A 142 15.69 24.10 6.34
C THR A 142 17.20 24.01 6.44
N TYR A 143 17.78 22.81 6.34
CA TYR A 143 19.23 22.59 6.30
C TYR A 143 19.84 22.99 4.96
N LEU A 144 19.11 22.83 3.85
CA LEU A 144 19.62 23.20 2.51
C LEU A 144 19.70 24.72 2.29
N LYS A 145 18.74 25.49 2.79
CA LYS A 145 18.65 26.94 2.52
C LYS A 145 19.92 27.73 2.91
N PRO A 146 20.56 27.52 4.08
CA PRO A 146 21.82 28.18 4.44
C PRO A 146 22.94 27.93 3.44
N HIS A 147 23.12 26.69 2.98
CA HIS A 147 24.13 26.33 1.98
C HIS A 147 23.91 27.06 0.65
N ILE A 148 22.66 27.13 0.20
CA ILE A 148 22.30 27.84 -1.03
C ILE A 148 22.52 29.35 -0.90
N ARG A 149 22.20 29.94 0.25
CA ARG A 149 22.48 31.36 0.52
C ARG A 149 23.98 31.65 0.50
N SER A 150 24.79 30.82 1.15
CA SER A 150 26.25 30.94 1.15
C SER A 150 26.83 30.89 -0.27
N LEU A 151 26.37 29.97 -1.11
CA LEU A 151 26.77 29.89 -2.52
C LEU A 151 26.43 31.17 -3.31
N HIS A 152 25.25 31.74 -3.08
CA HIS A 152 24.82 32.98 -3.72
C HIS A 152 25.69 34.16 -3.29
N ASP A 153 25.96 34.29 -2.00
CA ASP A 153 26.74 35.40 -1.46
C ASP A 153 28.20 35.33 -1.91
N ASN A 154 28.78 34.13 -1.96
CA ASN A 154 30.12 33.92 -2.53
C ASN A 154 30.18 34.27 -4.01
N ARG A 155 29.15 33.93 -4.80
CA ARG A 155 29.10 34.29 -6.22
C ARG A 155 29.01 35.80 -6.43
N ARG A 156 28.24 36.52 -5.59
CA ARG A 156 28.17 37.99 -5.63
C ARG A 156 29.51 38.65 -5.35
N LYS A 157 30.28 38.15 -4.37
CA LYS A 157 31.61 38.69 -4.04
C LYS A 157 32.63 38.54 -5.17
N ILE A 158 32.48 37.54 -6.04
CA ILE A 158 33.39 37.29 -7.18
C ILE A 158 33.01 38.17 -8.39
N THR A 159 31.77 38.65 -8.45
CA THR A 159 31.22 39.41 -9.60
C THR A 159 31.07 40.90 -9.33
N ALA A 160 31.42 41.35 -8.12
CA ALA A 160 31.52 42.76 -7.71
C ALA A 160 32.98 43.21 -7.76
#